data_AF-A0A3R7TJW5-F1
#
_entry.id   AF-A0A3R7TJW5-F1
#
_cell.length_a   1.000
_cell.length_b   1.000
_cell.length_c   1.000
_cell.angle_alpha   90.00
_cell.angle_beta   90.00
_cell.angle_gamma   90.00
#
_symmetry.space_group_name_H-M   'P 1'
#
loop_
_entity.id
_entity.type
_entity.pdbx_description
1 polymer ?
#
loop_
_entity_poly.entity_id
_entity_poly.type
_entity_poly.pdbx_seq_one_letter_code
_entity_poly.pdbx_strand_id
1 'polypeptide(L)'
;MFLVLDLQFSIIAALVIAAAMVITVVFIIFYHDSKHDEIDRWVNFSFSGNALRQALAYYRFMAISMLFFYILFTISCLFLQADGFKIFSDGEEPVYGGPISVALFSLDLVLRGGFFDVMEHFDLRVGSLYINKGSAWFWIYSFVFRIFYGLTLIKILISFAWIYGKIRLARQAHTQSERQMKLFE
;
A
#
# COMPACT_ATOMS: atom_id res chain seq x y z
N MET A 1 -16.37 34.69 8.78
CA MET A 1 -17.36 34.82 7.69
C MET A 1 -17.45 33.46 6.98
N PHE A 2 -18.43 32.66 7.42
CA PHE A 2 -19.03 31.44 6.84
C PHE A 2 -18.40 30.77 5.59
N LEU A 3 -17.33 29.99 5.77
CA LEU A 3 -16.88 29.01 4.76
C LEU A 3 -16.57 27.61 5.31
N VAL A 4 -16.70 27.40 6.63
CA VAL A 4 -16.30 26.15 7.31
C VAL A 4 -17.49 25.36 7.87
N LEU A 5 -18.70 25.91 7.84
CA LEU A 5 -19.87 25.32 8.51
C LEU A 5 -20.71 24.37 7.64
N ASP A 6 -20.38 24.19 6.36
CA ASP A 6 -21.07 23.25 5.46
C ASP A 6 -20.12 22.21 4.85
N LEU A 7 -18.95 21.99 5.46
CA LEU A 7 -18.15 20.80 5.15
C LEU A 7 -18.86 19.61 5.80
N GLN A 8 -19.66 18.88 5.02
CA GLN A 8 -20.33 17.65 5.47
C GLN A 8 -19.29 16.72 6.13
N PHE A 9 -19.67 16.11 7.25
CA PHE A 9 -18.80 15.31 8.12
C PHE A 9 -18.00 14.25 7.33
N SER A 10 -18.59 13.69 6.29
CA SER A 10 -17.93 12.71 5.40
C SER A 10 -16.74 13.29 4.61
N ILE A 11 -16.79 14.56 4.19
CA ILE A 11 -15.65 15.21 3.51
C ILE A 11 -14.51 15.43 4.49
N ILE A 12 -14.81 15.90 5.71
CA ILE A 12 -13.80 16.06 6.77
C ILE A 12 -13.16 14.71 7.08
N ALA A 13 -13.96 13.65 7.22
CA ALA A 13 -13.48 12.30 7.47
C ALA A 13 -12.55 11.82 6.34
N ALA A 14 -12.93 12.01 5.07
CA ALA A 14 -12.08 11.66 3.93
C ALA A 14 -10.76 12.46 3.92
N LEU A 15 -10.79 13.76 4.22
CA LEU A 15 -9.57 14.59 4.31
C LEU A 15 -8.66 14.14 5.47
N VAL A 16 -9.23 13.80 6.63
CA VAL A 16 -8.48 13.27 7.77
C VAL A 16 -7.84 11.93 7.42
N ILE A 17 -8.57 11.06 6.74
CA ILE A 17 -8.04 9.77 6.27
C ILE A 17 -6.91 9.99 5.26
N ALA A 18 -7.08 10.92 4.31
CA ALA A 18 -6.03 11.27 3.35
C ALA A 18 -4.78 11.81 4.03
N ALA A 19 -4.93 12.72 4.99
CA ALA A 19 -3.82 13.26 5.78
C ALA A 19 -3.13 12.15 6.58
N ALA A 20 -3.90 11.26 7.23
CA ALA A 20 -3.36 10.12 7.96
C ALA A 20 -2.60 9.14 7.04
N MET A 21 -3.07 8.91 5.81
CA MET A 21 -2.35 8.12 4.81
C MET A 21 -1.02 8.77 4.46
N VAL A 22 -0.99 10.06 4.15
CA VAL A 22 0.26 10.79 3.82
C VAL A 22 1.25 10.74 4.99
N ILE A 23 0.80 11.03 6.21
CA ILE A 23 1.64 10.94 7.42
C ILE A 23 2.19 9.52 7.59
N THR A 24 1.35 8.50 7.36
CA THR A 24 1.76 7.11 7.46
C THR A 24 2.75 6.73 6.37
N VAL A 25 2.60 7.19 5.12
CA VAL A 25 3.63 6.99 4.08
C VAL A 25 4.95 7.57 4.54
N VAL A 26 4.95 8.83 4.98
CA VAL A 26 6.16 9.53 5.41
C VAL A 26 6.79 8.77 6.58
N PHE A 27 5.99 8.37 7.57
CA PHE A 27 6.45 7.54 8.68
C PHE A 27 7.03 6.21 8.21
N ILE A 28 6.34 5.49 7.31
CA ILE A 28 6.83 4.23 6.74
C ILE A 28 8.15 4.46 6.01
N ILE A 29 8.31 5.55 5.26
CA ILE A 29 9.56 5.85 4.54
C ILE A 29 10.71 6.01 5.54
N PHE A 30 10.59 6.90 6.52
CA PHE A 30 11.64 7.17 7.49
C PHE A 30 11.92 5.98 8.42
N TYR A 31 10.87 5.32 8.88
CA TYR A 31 10.98 4.15 9.75
C TYR A 31 11.57 2.96 8.99
N HIS A 32 11.23 2.79 7.71
CA HIS A 32 11.83 1.79 6.83
C HIS A 32 13.31 2.03 6.65
N ASP A 33 13.75 3.25 6.34
CA ASP A 33 15.17 3.56 6.15
C ASP A 33 15.96 3.28 7.45
N SER A 34 15.44 3.74 8.59
CA SER A 34 16.02 3.46 9.91
C SER A 34 16.13 1.96 10.21
N LYS A 35 15.09 1.19 9.87
CA LYS A 35 15.07 -0.26 10.06
C LYS A 35 15.89 -1.03 9.04
N HIS A 36 16.03 -0.52 7.82
CA HIS A 36 16.88 -1.11 6.80
C HIS A 36 18.34 -1.02 7.22
N ASP A 37 18.78 0.14 7.72
CA ASP A 37 20.13 0.34 8.27
C ASP A 37 20.42 -0.51 9.51
N GLU A 38 19.39 -0.76 10.32
CA GLU A 38 19.48 -1.69 11.43
C GLU A 38 19.65 -3.11 10.89
N ILE A 39 18.73 -3.59 10.03
CA ILE A 39 18.76 -4.94 9.45
C ILE A 39 20.07 -5.19 8.67
N ASP A 40 20.59 -4.20 7.93
CA ASP A 40 21.87 -4.28 7.23
C ASP A 40 23.03 -4.54 8.19
N ARG A 41 23.05 -3.85 9.34
CA ARG A 41 24.04 -4.12 10.39
C ARG A 41 23.89 -5.54 10.93
N TRP A 42 22.68 -5.96 11.29
CA TRP A 42 22.45 -7.32 11.81
C TRP A 42 22.88 -8.41 10.81
N VAL A 43 22.54 -8.24 9.53
CA VAL A 43 22.87 -9.17 8.45
C VAL A 43 24.37 -9.24 8.19
N ASN A 44 25.11 -8.13 8.33
CA ASN A 44 26.57 -8.11 8.15
C ASN A 44 27.32 -8.72 9.35
N PHE A 45 26.77 -8.65 10.57
CA PHE A 45 27.42 -9.20 11.78
C PHE A 45 27.07 -10.67 12.06
N SER A 46 25.86 -11.14 11.77
CA SER A 46 25.47 -12.55 11.85
C SER A 46 24.14 -12.79 11.17
N PHE A 47 24.12 -13.59 10.09
CA PHE A 47 22.88 -14.01 9.44
C PHE A 47 22.09 -14.97 10.35
N SER A 48 21.39 -14.41 11.34
CA SER A 48 20.66 -15.17 12.36
C SER A 48 19.18 -15.29 12.01
N GLY A 49 18.56 -16.42 12.36
CA GLY A 49 17.11 -16.60 12.21
C GLY A 49 16.27 -15.55 12.96
N ASN A 50 16.85 -14.89 13.96
CA ASN A 50 16.23 -13.78 14.68
C ASN A 50 16.09 -12.52 13.81
N ALA A 51 17.09 -12.20 12.98
CA ALA A 51 17.01 -11.10 12.03
C ALA A 51 15.89 -11.32 11.00
N LEU A 52 15.71 -12.56 10.52
CA LEU A 52 14.62 -12.92 9.60
C LEU A 52 13.25 -12.78 10.28
N ARG A 53 13.10 -13.24 11.53
CA ARG A 53 11.85 -13.09 12.29
C ARG A 53 11.49 -11.62 12.51
N GLN A 54 12.48 -10.79 12.82
CA GLN A 54 12.27 -9.36 13.05
C GLN A 54 11.91 -8.62 11.77
N ALA A 55 12.53 -8.96 10.64
CA ALA A 55 12.14 -8.47 9.33
C ALA A 55 10.71 -8.91 8.96
N LEU A 56 10.35 -10.18 9.19
CA LEU A 56 9.01 -10.69 8.93
C LEU A 56 7.95 -9.99 9.79
N ALA A 57 8.23 -9.77 11.07
CA ALA A 57 7.33 -9.03 11.96
C ALA A 57 7.11 -7.58 11.48
N TYR A 58 8.14 -6.95 10.94
CA TYR A 58 8.07 -5.62 10.34
C TYR A 58 7.21 -5.60 9.07
N TYR A 59 7.38 -6.54 8.13
CA TYR A 59 6.49 -6.63 6.96
C TYR A 59 5.04 -6.94 7.34
N ARG A 60 4.83 -7.78 8.35
CA ARG A 60 3.50 -8.07 8.87
C ARG A 60 2.82 -6.80 9.38
N PHE A 61 3.55 -5.94 10.09
CA PHE A 61 3.04 -4.66 10.54
C PHE A 61 2.65 -3.74 9.36
N MET A 62 3.49 -3.65 8.32
CA MET A 62 3.15 -2.86 7.12
C MET A 62 1.94 -3.43 6.35
N ALA A 63 1.82 -4.75 6.23
CA ALA A 63 0.67 -5.37 5.58
C ALA A 63 -0.63 -5.12 6.37
N ILE A 64 -0.58 -5.16 7.70
CA ILE A 64 -1.72 -4.85 8.57
C ILE A 64 -2.13 -3.38 8.41
N SER A 65 -1.18 -2.44 8.39
CA SER A 65 -1.50 -1.02 8.22
C SER A 65 -2.14 -0.76 6.86
N MET A 66 -1.65 -1.39 5.79
CA MET A 66 -2.31 -1.35 4.47
C MET A 66 -3.77 -1.82 4.60
N LEU A 67 -4.02 -3.05 5.07
CA LEU A 67 -5.37 -3.59 5.20
C LEU A 67 -6.31 -2.66 6.01
N PHE A 68 -5.82 -2.07 7.08
CA PHE A 68 -6.57 -1.10 7.87
C PHE A 68 -6.98 0.13 7.04
N PHE A 69 -6.05 0.72 6.29
CA PHE A 69 -6.35 1.86 5.40
C PHE A 69 -7.25 1.49 4.22
N TYR A 70 -7.21 0.24 3.74
CA TYR A 70 -8.16 -0.24 2.73
C TYR A 70 -9.60 -0.25 3.26
N ILE A 71 -9.79 -0.79 4.47
CA ILE A 71 -11.10 -0.83 5.11
C ILE A 71 -11.60 0.59 5.38
N LEU A 72 -10.75 1.47 5.93
CA LEU A 72 -11.09 2.86 6.18
C LEU A 72 -11.48 3.61 4.90
N PHE A 73 -10.73 3.43 3.80
CA PHE A 73 -11.03 4.06 2.52
C PHE A 73 -12.38 3.57 1.96
N THR A 74 -12.63 2.26 2.05
CA THR A 74 -13.89 1.66 1.58
C THR A 74 -15.08 2.16 2.39
N ILE A 75 -14.96 2.20 3.71
CA ILE A 75 -15.99 2.74 4.62
C ILE A 75 -16.20 4.23 4.34
N SER A 76 -15.12 5.00 4.18
CA SER A 76 -15.19 6.42 3.83
C SER A 76 -15.97 6.65 2.54
N CYS A 77 -15.71 5.88 1.49
CA CYS A 77 -16.47 5.96 0.24
C CYS A 77 -17.97 5.64 0.42
N LEU A 78 -18.32 4.71 1.31
CA LEU A 78 -19.73 4.41 1.63
C LEU A 78 -20.40 5.52 2.43
N PHE A 79 -19.69 6.16 3.37
CA PHE A 79 -20.19 7.33 4.10
C PHE A 79 -20.42 8.52 3.18
N LEU A 80 -19.49 8.81 2.26
CA LEU A 80 -19.66 9.85 1.25
C LEU A 80 -20.93 9.63 0.41
N GLN A 81 -21.19 8.38 0.02
CA GLN A 81 -22.41 8.04 -0.71
C GLN A 81 -23.68 8.18 0.14
N ALA A 82 -23.62 7.80 1.41
CA ALA A 82 -24.74 7.96 2.34
C ALA A 82 -25.13 9.44 2.54
N ASP A 83 -24.15 10.34 2.50
CA ASP A 83 -24.35 11.80 2.56
C ASP A 83 -24.88 12.41 1.25
N GLY A 84 -25.09 11.59 0.22
CA GLY A 84 -25.66 12.00 -1.07
C GLY A 84 -24.64 12.40 -2.13
N PHE A 85 -23.34 12.21 -1.88
CA PHE A 85 -22.33 12.47 -2.89
C PHE A 85 -22.29 11.34 -3.92
N LYS A 86 -22.69 11.65 -5.15
CA LYS A 86 -22.52 10.75 -6.30
C LYS A 86 -21.08 10.80 -6.81
N ILE A 87 -20.20 10.15 -6.04
CA ILE A 87 -18.76 10.03 -6.32
C ILE A 87 -18.46 9.02 -7.44
N PHE A 88 -19.40 8.11 -7.72
CA PHE A 88 -19.28 7.12 -8.78
C PHE A 88 -20.18 7.44 -9.98
N SER A 89 -19.83 6.89 -11.14
CA SER A 89 -20.56 6.96 -12.39
C SER A 89 -20.56 5.59 -13.06
N ASP A 90 -21.55 5.27 -13.89
CA ASP A 90 -21.57 4.03 -14.69
C ASP A 90 -21.06 4.26 -16.13
N GLY A 91 -20.39 5.40 -16.36
CA GLY A 91 -19.85 5.82 -17.66
C GLY A 91 -20.71 6.89 -18.35
N GLU A 92 -22.02 6.93 -18.06
CA GLU A 92 -22.96 7.93 -18.60
C GLU A 92 -23.65 8.74 -17.50
N GLU A 93 -24.05 8.11 -16.40
CA GLU A 93 -24.75 8.77 -15.30
C GLU A 93 -24.04 8.62 -13.95
N PRO A 94 -24.21 9.57 -13.03
CA PRO A 94 -23.69 9.46 -11.67
C PRO A 94 -24.57 8.51 -10.84
N VAL A 95 -23.99 7.41 -10.37
CA VAL A 95 -24.67 6.31 -9.67
C VAL A 95 -24.12 6.10 -8.27
N TYR A 96 -24.94 5.50 -7.40
CA TYR A 96 -24.50 5.01 -6.10
C TYR A 96 -23.99 3.57 -6.25
N GLY A 97 -22.77 3.33 -5.78
CA GLY A 97 -22.15 2.02 -5.74
C GLY A 97 -22.50 1.27 -4.46
N GLY A 98 -22.99 0.04 -4.58
CA GLY A 98 -23.17 -0.85 -3.43
C GLY A 98 -21.85 -1.17 -2.70
N PRO A 99 -21.91 -1.71 -1.46
CA PRO A 99 -20.73 -2.00 -0.65
C PRO A 99 -19.72 -2.93 -1.31
N ILE A 100 -20.20 -3.90 -2.08
CA ILE A 100 -19.36 -4.85 -2.80
C ILE A 100 -18.64 -4.15 -3.96
N SER A 101 -19.33 -3.30 -4.72
CA SER A 101 -18.73 -2.62 -5.87
C SER A 101 -17.75 -1.52 -5.45
N VAL A 102 -17.99 -0.84 -4.32
CA VAL A 102 -17.02 0.08 -3.71
C VAL A 102 -15.77 -0.67 -3.23
N ALA A 103 -15.94 -1.83 -2.59
CA ALA A 103 -14.79 -2.65 -2.16
C ALA A 103 -13.98 -3.14 -3.39
N LEU A 104 -14.64 -3.60 -4.45
CA LEU A 104 -13.98 -3.98 -5.69
C LEU A 104 -13.27 -2.80 -6.36
N PHE A 105 -13.84 -1.60 -6.32
CA PHE A 105 -13.21 -0.37 -6.79
C PHE A 105 -11.95 -0.02 -5.96
N SER A 106 -12.05 -0.07 -4.64
CA SER A 106 -10.90 0.12 -3.75
C SER A 106 -9.80 -0.91 -4.05
N LEU A 107 -10.18 -2.16 -4.29
CA LEU A 107 -9.25 -3.24 -4.61
C LEU A 107 -8.60 -3.03 -5.98
N ASP A 108 -9.36 -2.60 -6.98
CA ASP A 108 -8.85 -2.23 -8.30
C ASP A 108 -7.83 -1.08 -8.19
N LEU A 109 -8.11 -0.05 -7.38
CA LEU A 109 -7.14 1.02 -7.07
C LEU A 109 -5.86 0.49 -6.43
N VAL A 110 -5.97 -0.46 -5.48
CA VAL A 110 -4.81 -1.08 -4.84
C VAL A 110 -3.99 -1.89 -5.85
N LEU A 111 -4.62 -2.71 -6.68
CA LEU A 111 -3.94 -3.51 -7.69
C LEU A 111 -3.23 -2.60 -8.71
N ARG A 112 -3.92 -1.58 -9.22
CA ARG A 112 -3.31 -0.58 -10.14
C ARG A 112 -2.23 0.28 -9.50
N GLY A 113 -2.27 0.47 -8.18
CA GLY A 113 -1.18 1.07 -7.42
C GLY A 113 0.02 0.13 -7.27
N GLY A 114 -0.23 -1.15 -7.04
CA GLY A 114 0.78 -2.18 -6.78
C GLY A 114 1.53 -2.68 -8.02
N PHE A 115 0.88 -2.70 -9.19
CA PHE A 115 1.50 -3.17 -10.44
C PHE A 115 2.35 -2.11 -11.17
N PHE A 116 2.63 -0.95 -10.55
CA PHE A 116 3.38 0.14 -11.20
C PHE A 116 2.84 0.54 -12.58
N ASP A 117 1.52 0.56 -12.71
CA ASP A 117 0.87 0.98 -13.93
C ASP A 117 0.88 2.52 -14.04
N VAL A 118 2.07 3.09 -14.23
CA VAL A 118 2.29 4.52 -14.53
C VAL A 118 2.03 4.80 -16.01
N MET A 119 2.15 3.77 -16.85
CA MET A 119 1.89 3.77 -18.28
C MET A 119 1.50 2.34 -18.62
N GLU A 120 0.22 2.01 -18.72
CA GLU A 120 -0.37 1.44 -19.93
C GLU A 120 -1.81 1.03 -19.62
N HIS A 121 -2.72 1.55 -20.43
CA HIS A 121 -4.10 1.11 -20.53
C HIS A 121 -4.21 -0.42 -20.62
N PHE A 122 -4.49 -1.12 -19.52
CA PHE A 122 -5.08 -2.44 -19.60
C PHE A 122 -6.48 -2.43 -18.98
N ASP A 123 -7.44 -2.60 -19.88
CA ASP A 123 -8.89 -2.73 -19.68
C ASP A 123 -9.32 -3.95 -18.84
N LEU A 124 -8.49 -4.42 -17.91
CA LEU A 124 -8.84 -5.43 -16.93
C LEU A 124 -9.52 -4.75 -15.74
N ARG A 125 -10.76 -4.31 -15.97
CA ARG A 125 -11.62 -3.64 -14.99
C ARG A 125 -12.46 -4.69 -14.28
N VAL A 126 -12.30 -4.82 -12.98
CA VAL A 126 -13.06 -5.81 -12.17
C VAL A 126 -14.42 -5.25 -11.71
N GLY A 127 -14.65 -3.93 -11.80
CA GLY A 127 -15.91 -3.29 -11.38
C GLY A 127 -16.50 -2.32 -12.41
N SER A 128 -17.83 -2.13 -12.38
CA SER A 128 -18.60 -1.24 -13.27
C SER A 128 -18.59 0.24 -12.86
N LEU A 129 -17.98 0.59 -11.72
CA LEU A 129 -18.01 1.96 -11.19
C LEU A 129 -16.83 2.80 -11.70
N TYR A 130 -17.16 3.89 -12.38
CA TYR A 130 -16.28 4.97 -12.79
C TYR A 130 -16.22 6.05 -11.70
N ILE A 131 -15.12 6.81 -11.65
CA ILE A 131 -15.09 8.05 -10.89
C ILE A 131 -15.91 9.10 -11.65
N ASN A 132 -16.84 9.76 -10.97
CA ASN A 132 -17.54 10.90 -11.55
C ASN A 132 -16.53 12.04 -11.85
N LYS A 133 -16.33 12.34 -13.14
CA LYS A 133 -15.40 13.39 -13.60
C LYS A 133 -15.76 14.79 -13.10
N GLY A 134 -16.99 15.01 -12.63
CA GLY A 134 -17.43 16.25 -12.00
C GLY A 134 -16.89 16.49 -10.58
N SER A 135 -16.34 15.46 -9.92
CA SER A 135 -15.86 15.53 -8.54
C SER A 135 -14.33 15.47 -8.46
N ALA A 136 -13.66 16.56 -8.85
CA ALA A 136 -12.20 16.65 -8.90
C ALA A 136 -11.51 16.35 -7.55
N TRP A 137 -12.15 16.68 -6.43
CA TRP A 137 -11.62 16.39 -5.09
C TRP A 137 -11.54 14.89 -4.78
N PHE A 138 -12.51 14.10 -5.25
CA PHE A 138 -12.53 12.65 -5.06
C PHE A 138 -11.46 11.97 -5.92
N TRP A 139 -11.13 12.56 -7.06
CA TRP A 139 -10.01 12.11 -7.89
C TRP A 139 -8.68 12.27 -7.15
N ILE A 140 -8.45 13.42 -6.52
CA ILE A 140 -7.25 13.65 -5.70
C ILE A 140 -7.20 12.68 -4.52
N TYR A 141 -8.32 12.45 -3.84
CA TYR A 141 -8.40 11.51 -2.72
C TYR A 141 -8.06 10.07 -3.14
N SER A 142 -8.66 9.60 -4.24
CA SER A 142 -8.38 8.27 -4.81
C SER A 142 -6.93 8.14 -5.30
N PHE A 143 -6.37 9.23 -5.82
CA PHE A 143 -4.97 9.28 -6.25
C PHE A 143 -3.99 9.19 -5.07
N VAL A 144 -4.25 9.90 -3.96
CA VAL A 144 -3.45 9.79 -2.73
C VAL A 144 -3.49 8.37 -2.18
N PHE A 145 -4.67 7.75 -2.14
CA PHE A 145 -4.82 6.35 -1.74
C PHE A 145 -3.99 5.41 -2.63
N ARG A 146 -4.04 5.62 -3.95
CA ARG A 146 -3.25 4.85 -4.92
C ARG A 146 -1.74 4.98 -4.67
N ILE A 147 -1.23 6.20 -4.47
CA ILE A 147 0.19 6.44 -4.20
C ILE A 147 0.62 5.79 -2.89
N PHE A 148 -0.18 5.92 -1.83
CA PHE A 148 0.07 5.27 -0.54
C PHE A 148 0.28 3.77 -0.71
N TYR A 149 -0.61 3.13 -1.45
CA TYR A 149 -0.54 1.70 -1.73
C TYR A 149 0.65 1.31 -2.59
N GLY A 150 0.86 2.02 -3.70
CA GLY A 150 1.99 1.78 -4.58
C GLY A 150 3.31 1.86 -3.81
N LEU A 151 3.62 3.00 -3.19
CA LEU A 151 4.89 3.19 -2.48
C LEU A 151 5.12 2.14 -1.39
N THR A 152 4.09 1.80 -0.63
CA THR A 152 4.21 0.80 0.44
C THR A 152 4.48 -0.60 -0.11
N LEU A 153 3.78 -1.00 -1.17
CA LEU A 153 3.94 -2.32 -1.80
C LEU A 153 5.31 -2.48 -2.45
N ILE A 154 5.79 -1.41 -3.11
CA ILE A 154 7.12 -1.35 -3.72
C ILE A 154 8.21 -1.55 -2.67
N LYS A 155 8.13 -0.82 -1.56
CA LYS A 155 9.10 -0.96 -0.47
C LYS A 155 9.08 -2.37 0.10
N ILE A 156 7.90 -2.98 0.29
CA ILE A 156 7.79 -4.38 0.72
C ILE A 156 8.48 -5.32 -0.28
N LEU A 157 8.23 -5.14 -1.57
CA LEU A 157 8.75 -6.01 -2.63
C LEU A 157 10.28 -5.91 -2.75
N ILE A 158 10.84 -4.68 -2.77
CA ILE A 158 12.30 -4.46 -2.79
C ILE A 158 12.95 -5.13 -1.58
N SER A 159 12.36 -4.94 -0.40
CA SER A 159 12.96 -5.49 0.82
C SER A 159 12.86 -7.02 0.87
N PHE A 160 11.77 -7.59 0.36
CA PHE A 160 11.62 -9.04 0.23
C PHE A 160 12.64 -9.64 -0.75
N ALA A 161 12.83 -9.00 -1.91
CA ALA A 161 13.84 -9.39 -2.89
C ALA A 161 15.26 -9.32 -2.31
N TRP A 162 15.54 -8.30 -1.50
CA TRP A 162 16.83 -8.14 -0.82
C TRP A 162 17.10 -9.27 0.19
N ILE A 163 16.14 -9.59 1.05
CA ILE A 163 16.25 -10.70 2.01
C ILE A 163 16.47 -12.02 1.27
N TYR A 164 15.69 -12.26 0.21
CA TYR A 164 15.83 -13.47 -0.60
C TYR A 164 17.24 -13.58 -1.24
N GLY A 165 17.75 -12.47 -1.79
CA GLY A 165 19.10 -12.40 -2.35
C GLY A 165 20.18 -12.74 -1.34
N LYS A 166 20.10 -12.16 -0.14
CA LYS A 166 21.05 -12.46 0.95
C LYS A 166 20.98 -13.91 1.42
N ILE A 167 19.79 -14.52 1.55
CA ILE A 167 19.63 -15.95 1.88
C ILE A 167 20.34 -16.82 0.85
N ARG A 168 20.22 -16.48 -0.45
CA ARG A 168 20.85 -17.22 -1.54
C ARG A 168 22.38 -17.14 -1.46
N LEU A 169 22.93 -15.95 -1.21
CA LEU A 169 24.37 -15.74 -1.04
C LEU A 169 24.91 -16.49 0.19
N ALA A 170 24.20 -16.47 1.31
CA ALA A 170 24.59 -17.19 2.52
C ALA A 170 24.61 -18.72 2.30
N ARG A 171 23.63 -19.27 1.57
CA ARG A 171 23.64 -20.71 1.20
C ARG A 171 24.83 -21.07 0.32
N GLN A 172 25.18 -20.23 -0.66
CA GLN A 172 26.32 -20.48 -1.54
C GLN A 172 27.65 -20.49 -0.78
N ALA A 173 27.83 -19.57 0.18
CA ALA A 173 29.02 -19.52 1.02
C ALA A 173 29.18 -20.79 1.88
N HIS A 174 28.10 -21.27 2.51
CA HIS A 174 28.12 -22.51 3.29
C HIS A 174 28.48 -23.75 2.45
N THR A 175 27.90 -23.89 1.25
CA THR A 175 28.21 -25.01 0.35
C THR A 175 29.66 -24.96 -0.14
N GLN A 176 30.25 -23.77 -0.29
CA GLN A 176 31.65 -23.61 -0.69
C GLN A 176 32.62 -23.99 0.45
N SER A 177 32.32 -23.60 1.69
CA SER A 177 33.12 -24.01 2.86
C SER A 177 33.08 -25.52 3.12
N GLU A 178 31.92 -26.17 2.97
CA GLU A 178 31.83 -27.64 3.07
C GLU A 178 32.64 -28.36 2.00
N ARG A 179 32.64 -27.85 0.75
CA ARG A 179 33.48 -28.40 -0.32
C ARG A 179 34.97 -28.23 -0.04
N GLN A 180 35.38 -27.10 0.53
CA GLN A 180 36.78 -26.88 0.90
C GLN A 180 37.22 -27.84 2.01
N MET A 181 36.41 -28.05 3.05
CA MET A 181 36.76 -29.01 4.12
C MET A 181 36.90 -30.45 3.59
N LYS A 182 36.07 -30.87 2.64
CA LYS A 182 36.20 -32.18 1.98
C LYS A 182 37.39 -32.33 1.04
N LEU A 183 38.07 -31.24 0.67
CA LEU A 183 39.30 -31.28 -0.13
C LEU A 183 40.57 -31.39 0.74
N PHE A 184 40.44 -31.19 2.05
CA PHE A 184 41.53 -31.32 3.03
C PHE A 184 41.48 -32.62 3.84
N GLU A 185 40.49 -33.49 3.58
CA GLU A 185 40.43 -34.90 4.00
C GLU A 185 40.91 -35.82 2.89
#